data_AF-A0A381YWJ7-F1
#
_entry.id   AF-A0A381YWJ7-F1
#
_cell.length_a   1.000
_cell.length_b   1.000
_cell.length_c   1.000
_cell.angle_alpha   90.00
_cell.angle_beta   90.00
_cell.angle_gamma   90.00
#
_symmetry.space_group_name_H-M   'P 1'
#
loop_
_entity.id
_entity.type
_entity.pdbx_description
1 polymer ?
#
loop_
_entity_poly.entity_id
_entity_poly.type
_entity_poly.pdbx_seq_one_letter_code
_entity_poly.pdbx_strand_id
1 'polypeptide(L)'
;MRHYMSLGGSILLSMKKIINLIEYKNKLFKQGRGWEDEDADIEDLQFEMERLWDEDTLNETKDLGLLLRANGKPYLIYADGKFCQFMLRIKKDGKEYFELPTENTLLSQCVFIEYSGTYEAFYENGSLELSAEIKNGLLDGKFIHFSDSFQKALDGKCIHFPDLFQKVREFSFLAGERHGLTTIYYPDGRLKSTTYWHQGIREGGVFRYSDDLTQKLKIYFYKEGKLNEFSK
;
A
#
# COMPACT_ATOMS: atom_id res chain seq x y z
N MET A 1 -4.15 48.23 -8.35
CA MET A 1 -3.71 47.01 -9.06
C MET A 1 -2.97 46.13 -8.08
N ARG A 2 -3.55 44.99 -7.68
CA ARG A 2 -2.84 43.93 -6.96
C ARG A 2 -3.10 42.64 -7.72
N HIS A 3 -2.04 42.11 -8.32
CA HIS A 3 -2.04 40.80 -8.96
C HIS A 3 -2.19 39.72 -7.89
N TYR A 4 -3.24 38.90 -7.98
CA TYR A 4 -3.27 37.60 -7.33
C TYR A 4 -2.65 36.58 -8.29
N MET A 5 -1.51 36.02 -7.88
CA MET A 5 -0.95 34.83 -8.48
C MET A 5 -1.88 33.66 -8.17
N SER A 6 -2.36 33.00 -9.23
CA SER A 6 -3.09 31.74 -9.21
C SER A 6 -2.16 30.64 -8.69
N LEU A 7 -2.39 30.17 -7.46
CA LEU A 7 -1.83 28.92 -6.98
C LEU A 7 -2.45 27.78 -7.80
N GLY A 8 -1.58 27.02 -8.46
CA GLY A 8 -1.95 25.86 -9.27
C GLY A 8 -2.76 24.87 -8.44
N GLY A 9 -3.96 24.57 -8.93
CA GLY A 9 -4.77 23.48 -8.42
C GLY A 9 -4.01 22.18 -8.63
N SER A 10 -3.57 21.58 -7.53
CA SER A 10 -3.28 20.16 -7.48
C SER A 10 -4.53 19.45 -7.98
N ILE A 11 -4.40 18.75 -9.12
CA ILE A 11 -5.41 17.82 -9.61
C ILE A 11 -5.34 16.59 -8.69
N LEU A 12 -5.71 16.77 -7.41
CA LEU A 12 -6.28 15.69 -6.63
C LEU A 12 -7.72 15.57 -7.12
N LEU A 13 -7.88 14.88 -8.26
CA LEU A 13 -9.12 14.19 -8.53
C LEU A 13 -9.29 13.21 -7.38
N SER A 14 -9.98 13.65 -6.33
CA SER A 14 -10.70 12.77 -5.42
C SER A 14 -11.44 11.77 -6.30
N MET A 15 -10.82 10.60 -6.47
CA MET A 15 -11.40 9.45 -7.13
C MET A 15 -12.47 8.96 -6.18
N LYS A 16 -13.64 9.59 -6.24
CA LYS A 16 -14.85 9.14 -5.57
C LYS A 16 -14.94 7.62 -5.73
N LYS A 17 -14.81 6.92 -4.60
CA LYS A 17 -15.04 5.49 -4.34
C LYS A 17 -15.36 4.72 -5.63
N ILE A 18 -14.32 4.27 -6.35
CA ILE A 18 -14.52 3.32 -7.43
C ILE A 18 -14.64 1.96 -6.78
N ILE A 19 -15.87 1.59 -6.47
CA ILE A 19 -16.24 0.36 -5.75
C ILE A 19 -16.41 -0.82 -6.73
N ASN A 20 -16.21 -0.59 -8.03
CA ASN A 20 -16.51 -1.55 -9.08
C ASN A 20 -15.48 -1.50 -10.23
N LEU A 21 -14.90 -2.66 -10.55
CA LEU A 21 -13.98 -2.90 -11.67
C LEU A 21 -14.55 -2.42 -13.02
N ILE A 22 -15.86 -2.53 -13.23
CA ILE A 22 -16.56 -2.09 -14.45
C ILE A 22 -16.61 -0.56 -14.53
N GLU A 23 -16.78 0.14 -13.42
CA GLU A 23 -16.77 1.61 -13.40
C GLU A 23 -15.36 2.14 -13.66
N TYR A 24 -14.34 1.49 -13.07
CA TYR A 24 -12.94 1.76 -13.39
C TYR A 24 -12.63 1.53 -14.87
N LYS A 25 -13.01 0.35 -15.40
CA LYS A 25 -12.91 -0.03 -16.81
C LYS A 25 -13.49 1.06 -17.70
N ASN A 26 -14.74 1.45 -17.44
CA ASN A 26 -15.44 2.47 -18.23
C ASN A 26 -14.76 3.84 -18.15
N LYS A 27 -14.14 4.19 -17.02
CA LYS A 27 -13.40 5.46 -16.87
C LYS A 27 -12.09 5.44 -17.67
N LEU A 28 -11.33 4.34 -17.62
CA LEU A 28 -10.10 4.19 -18.40
C LEU A 28 -10.39 4.24 -19.91
N PHE A 29 -11.40 3.50 -20.37
CA PHE A 29 -11.84 3.55 -21.77
C PHE A 29 -12.29 4.95 -22.21
N LYS A 30 -13.02 5.69 -21.37
CA LYS A 30 -13.41 7.09 -21.65
C LYS A 30 -12.22 8.05 -21.72
N GLN A 31 -11.11 7.73 -21.07
CA GLN A 31 -9.86 8.50 -21.13
C GLN A 31 -8.96 8.09 -22.30
N GLY A 32 -9.41 7.19 -23.18
CA GLY A 32 -8.62 6.69 -24.31
C GLY A 32 -7.49 5.75 -23.91
N ARG A 33 -7.45 5.31 -22.65
CA ARG A 33 -6.53 4.30 -22.13
C ARG A 33 -7.23 2.94 -22.27
N GLY A 34 -7.10 2.30 -23.42
CA GLY A 34 -7.47 0.88 -23.55
C GLY A 34 -6.58 0.01 -22.66
N TRP A 35 -6.90 -1.29 -22.55
CA TRP A 35 -6.10 -2.27 -21.80
C TRP A 35 -4.87 -2.65 -22.63
N GLU A 36 -3.87 -1.76 -22.68
CA GLU A 36 -2.57 -2.09 -23.29
C GLU A 36 -1.70 -2.86 -22.29
N ASP A 37 -1.96 -2.68 -21.00
CA ASP A 37 -1.29 -3.35 -19.89
C ASP A 37 -2.27 -3.67 -18.75
N GLU A 38 -2.98 -4.79 -18.89
CA GLU A 38 -4.01 -5.25 -17.94
C GLU A 38 -3.50 -5.46 -16.52
N ASP A 39 -2.28 -5.99 -16.39
CA ASP A 39 -1.67 -6.24 -15.08
C ASP A 39 -1.44 -4.92 -14.33
N ALA A 40 -1.04 -3.85 -15.03
CA ALA A 40 -0.86 -2.53 -14.42
C ALA A 40 -2.16 -1.97 -13.86
N ASP A 41 -3.24 -2.06 -14.64
CA ASP A 41 -4.56 -1.58 -14.25
C ASP A 41 -5.11 -2.33 -13.02
N ILE A 42 -4.90 -3.65 -12.96
CA ILE A 42 -5.30 -4.48 -11.82
C ILE A 42 -4.47 -4.12 -10.57
N GLU A 43 -3.15 -3.96 -10.71
CA GLU A 43 -2.26 -3.56 -9.61
C GLU A 43 -2.68 -2.22 -9.01
N ASP A 44 -2.99 -1.23 -9.86
CA ASP A 44 -3.37 0.11 -9.40
C ASP A 44 -4.75 0.10 -8.73
N LEU A 45 -5.70 -0.66 -9.27
CA LEU A 45 -6.99 -0.87 -8.63
C LEU A 45 -6.88 -1.52 -7.26
N GLN A 46 -6.13 -2.61 -7.16
CA GLN A 46 -5.93 -3.31 -5.90
C GLN A 46 -5.31 -2.38 -4.87
N PHE A 47 -4.29 -1.61 -5.25
CA PHE A 47 -3.62 -0.66 -4.38
C PHE A 47 -4.59 0.41 -3.83
N GLU A 48 -5.40 1.01 -4.70
CA GLU A 48 -6.38 2.02 -4.29
C GLU A 48 -7.48 1.43 -3.39
N MET A 49 -7.96 0.21 -3.69
CA MET A 49 -8.94 -0.46 -2.85
C MET A 49 -8.40 -0.76 -1.44
N GLU A 50 -7.16 -1.26 -1.36
CA GLU A 50 -6.48 -1.52 -0.09
C GLU A 50 -6.32 -0.24 0.74
N ARG A 51 -5.95 0.89 0.12
CA ARG A 51 -5.92 2.19 0.82
C ARG A 51 -7.29 2.63 1.32
N LEU A 52 -8.32 2.51 0.48
CA LEU A 52 -9.69 2.87 0.88
C LEU A 52 -10.20 2.05 2.07
N TRP A 53 -9.75 0.79 2.20
CA TRP A 53 -10.08 -0.04 3.35
C TRP A 53 -9.36 0.37 4.63
N ASP A 54 -8.17 0.98 4.56
CA ASP A 54 -7.54 1.61 5.72
C ASP A 54 -8.31 2.86 6.17
N GLU A 55 -8.89 3.62 5.23
CA GLU A 55 -9.68 4.82 5.49
C GLU A 55 -11.06 4.53 6.09
N ASP A 56 -11.58 3.31 5.88
CA ASP A 56 -12.93 2.96 6.31
C ASP A 56 -13.00 2.69 7.81
N THR A 57 -13.38 3.73 8.56
CA THR A 57 -13.58 3.66 10.02
C THR A 57 -14.67 2.68 10.46
N LEU A 58 -15.53 2.20 9.55
CA LEU A 58 -16.58 1.20 9.82
C LEU A 58 -16.13 -0.22 9.46
N ASN A 59 -14.92 -0.40 8.92
CA ASN A 59 -14.37 -1.72 8.64
C ASN A 59 -13.98 -2.42 9.95
N GLU A 60 -14.94 -3.16 10.52
CA GLU A 60 -14.78 -3.88 11.80
C GLU A 60 -13.67 -4.93 11.76
N THR A 61 -13.41 -5.52 10.58
CA THR A 61 -12.39 -6.58 10.45
C THR A 61 -10.97 -6.04 10.44
N LYS A 62 -10.76 -4.79 9.96
CA LYS A 62 -9.44 -4.18 9.74
C LYS A 62 -8.43 -5.03 8.95
N ASP A 63 -8.79 -6.15 8.34
CA ASP A 63 -7.82 -7.06 7.71
C ASP A 63 -7.73 -6.94 6.18
N LEU A 64 -8.52 -6.04 5.60
CA LEU A 64 -8.54 -5.80 4.15
C LEU A 64 -7.67 -4.62 3.73
N GLY A 65 -7.19 -3.80 4.67
CA GLY A 65 -6.42 -2.58 4.37
C GLY A 65 -5.10 -2.83 3.65
N LEU A 66 -4.45 -1.76 3.18
CA LEU A 66 -3.06 -1.86 2.74
C LEU A 66 -2.17 -2.12 3.96
N LEU A 67 -2.40 -1.35 5.03
CA LEU A 67 -1.58 -1.37 6.24
C LEU A 67 -2.32 -1.95 7.44
N LEU A 68 -3.49 -1.42 7.78
CA LEU A 68 -4.16 -1.76 9.04
C LEU A 68 -4.52 -3.24 9.04
N ARG A 69 -4.30 -3.88 10.18
CA ARG A 69 -4.64 -5.28 10.52
C ARG A 69 -5.14 -5.33 11.96
N ALA A 70 -5.98 -6.30 12.28
CA ALA A 70 -6.44 -6.55 13.64
C ALA A 70 -5.27 -6.87 14.59
N ASN A 71 -4.28 -7.63 14.12
CA ASN A 71 -3.07 -8.03 14.86
C ASN A 71 -1.88 -7.06 14.68
N GLY A 72 -2.14 -5.84 14.24
CA GLY A 72 -1.12 -4.82 14.00
C GLY A 72 -0.52 -4.21 15.25
N LYS A 73 0.78 -3.91 15.21
CA LYS A 73 1.56 -3.29 16.29
C LYS A 73 2.40 -2.11 15.74
N PRO A 74 2.31 -0.92 16.35
CA PRO A 74 1.31 -0.54 17.36
C PRO A 74 -0.10 -0.52 16.76
N TYR A 75 -1.13 -0.46 17.62
CA TYR A 75 -2.49 -0.23 17.14
C TYR A 75 -2.59 1.18 16.53
N LEU A 76 -2.95 1.25 15.25
CA LEU A 76 -3.11 2.48 14.49
C LEU A 76 -4.57 2.64 14.03
N ILE A 77 -4.94 3.90 13.79
CA ILE A 77 -6.19 4.30 13.15
C ILE A 77 -5.82 5.27 12.03
N TYR A 78 -6.52 5.19 10.91
CA TYR A 78 -6.44 6.21 9.87
C TYR A 78 -7.39 7.36 10.20
N ALA A 79 -6.85 8.57 10.36
CA ALA A 79 -7.62 9.77 10.65
C ALA A 79 -7.00 10.96 9.92
N ASP A 80 -7.84 11.77 9.27
CA ASP A 80 -7.43 13.00 8.57
C ASP A 80 -6.24 12.80 7.61
N GLY A 81 -6.29 11.72 6.81
CA GLY A 81 -5.24 11.42 5.83
C GLY A 81 -3.99 10.76 6.42
N LYS A 82 -3.97 10.44 7.72
CA LYS A 82 -2.76 10.00 8.44
C LYS A 82 -3.00 8.79 9.34
N PHE A 83 -2.00 7.92 9.41
CA PHE A 83 -1.92 6.87 10.41
C PHE A 83 -1.55 7.46 11.76
N CYS A 84 -2.43 7.29 12.74
CA CYS A 84 -2.32 7.89 14.05
C CYS A 84 -2.47 6.85 15.17
N GLN A 85 -1.83 7.12 16.31
CA GLN A 85 -2.11 6.44 17.57
C GLN A 85 -3.16 7.22 18.36
N PHE A 86 -4.11 6.50 18.96
CA PHE A 86 -5.04 7.07 19.92
C PHE A 86 -4.39 7.05 21.31
N MET A 87 -4.09 8.22 21.85
CA MET A 87 -3.24 8.38 23.04
C MET A 87 -3.92 9.25 24.09
N LEU A 88 -3.78 8.90 25.37
CA LEU A 88 -4.18 9.74 26.49
C LEU A 88 -3.22 10.93 26.59
N ARG A 89 -3.76 12.15 26.60
CA ARG A 89 -2.96 13.37 26.82
C ARG A 89 -2.94 13.74 28.29
N ILE A 90 -1.75 13.73 28.88
CA ILE A 90 -1.52 14.10 30.29
C ILE A 90 -0.79 15.44 30.35
N LYS A 91 -1.31 16.38 31.13
CA LYS A 91 -0.64 17.66 31.41
C LYS A 91 -0.16 17.69 32.86
N LYS A 92 1.16 17.74 33.05
CA LYS A 92 1.79 17.79 34.37
C LYS A 92 2.92 18.82 34.36
N ASP A 93 2.91 19.73 35.34
CA ASP A 93 3.95 20.77 35.50
C ASP A 93 4.19 21.61 34.24
N GLY A 94 3.13 21.89 33.47
CA GLY A 94 3.19 22.62 32.21
C GLY A 94 3.75 21.83 31.02
N LYS A 95 4.10 20.55 31.21
CA LYS A 95 4.56 19.64 30.15
C LYS A 95 3.45 18.67 29.74
N GLU A 96 3.50 18.24 28.49
CA GLU A 96 2.57 17.26 27.93
C GLU A 96 3.25 15.91 27.76
N TYR A 97 2.52 14.87 28.15
CA TYR A 97 2.92 13.47 28.04
C TYR A 97 1.80 12.69 27.35
N PHE A 98 2.18 11.60 26.70
CA PHE A 98 1.25 10.74 25.98
C PHE A 98 1.41 9.30 26.42
N GLU A 99 0.31 8.67 26.82
CA GLU A 99 0.28 7.29 27.29
C GLU A 99 -0.79 6.51 26.53
N LEU A 100 -0.64 5.18 26.46
CA LEU A 100 -1.67 4.34 25.86
C LEU A 100 -2.94 4.37 26.73
N PRO A 101 -4.12 4.60 26.15
CA PRO A 101 -5.37 4.54 26.89
C PRO A 101 -5.59 3.15 27.49
N THR A 102 -6.07 3.12 28.71
CA THR A 102 -6.57 1.93 29.41
C THR A 102 -8.10 1.93 29.43
N GLU A 103 -8.72 0.82 29.85
CA GLU A 103 -10.19 0.71 29.96
C GLU A 103 -10.84 1.82 30.81
N ASN A 104 -10.10 2.37 31.78
CA ASN A 104 -10.56 3.43 32.67
C ASN A 104 -10.25 4.85 32.15
N THR A 105 -9.68 4.97 30.94
CA THR A 105 -9.30 6.26 30.37
C THR A 105 -10.53 6.99 29.85
N LEU A 106 -10.72 8.22 30.29
CA LEU A 106 -11.80 9.07 29.78
C LEU A 106 -11.46 9.48 28.34
N LEU A 107 -12.21 8.96 27.37
CA LEU A 107 -11.97 9.18 25.94
C LEU A 107 -11.89 10.68 25.56
N SER A 108 -12.57 11.57 26.29
CA SER A 108 -12.50 13.02 26.05
C SER A 108 -11.13 13.65 26.36
N GLN A 109 -10.23 12.91 27.01
CA GLN A 109 -8.85 13.32 27.29
C GLN A 109 -7.85 12.75 26.28
N CYS A 110 -8.31 11.87 25.39
CA CYS A 110 -7.47 11.28 24.37
C CYS A 110 -7.38 12.16 23.12
N VAL A 111 -6.28 12.00 22.39
CA VAL A 111 -6.01 12.68 21.13
C VAL A 111 -5.44 11.68 20.13
N PHE A 112 -5.57 11.99 18.83
CA PHE A 112 -4.86 11.28 17.78
C PHE A 112 -3.49 11.93 17.59
N ILE A 113 -2.44 11.11 17.57
CA ILE A 113 -1.06 11.55 17.35
C ILE A 113 -0.53 10.84 16.10
N GLU A 114 -0.01 11.63 15.17
CA GLU A 114 0.63 11.13 13.96
C GLU A 114 1.75 10.16 14.31
N TYR A 115 1.69 8.95 13.77
CA TYR A 115 2.66 7.92 14.09
C TYR A 115 3.97 8.12 13.32
N SER A 116 5.09 7.83 13.96
CA SER A 116 6.40 7.71 13.30
C SER A 116 7.13 6.50 13.86
N GLY A 117 7.53 5.59 12.99
CA GLY A 117 8.16 4.32 13.37
C GLY A 117 7.79 3.20 12.42
N THR A 118 8.10 1.98 12.84
CA THR A 118 7.77 0.75 12.09
C THR A 118 6.43 0.21 12.58
N TYR A 119 5.52 -0.01 11.64
CA TYR A 119 4.31 -0.78 11.87
C TYR A 119 4.51 -2.22 11.39
N GLU A 120 4.12 -3.18 12.20
CA GLU A 120 4.18 -4.61 11.87
C GLU A 120 2.81 -5.26 12.12
N ALA A 121 2.40 -6.16 11.26
CA ALA A 121 1.24 -7.01 11.50
C ALA A 121 1.59 -8.48 11.32
N PHE A 122 0.77 -9.34 11.91
CA PHE A 122 1.06 -10.76 12.04
C PHE A 122 -0.15 -11.60 11.66
N TYR A 123 0.11 -12.71 10.98
CA TYR A 123 -0.88 -13.75 10.74
C TYR A 123 -1.32 -14.42 12.06
N GLU A 124 -2.40 -15.19 12.01
CA GLU A 124 -2.93 -15.92 13.18
C GLU A 124 -1.91 -16.89 13.80
N ASN A 125 -1.01 -17.44 12.99
CA ASN A 125 0.08 -18.32 13.45
C ASN A 125 1.25 -17.55 14.12
N GLY A 126 1.17 -16.21 14.17
CA GLY A 126 2.17 -15.32 14.76
C GLY A 126 3.34 -14.96 13.84
N SER A 127 3.36 -15.41 12.58
CA SER A 127 4.38 -15.00 11.62
C SER A 127 4.14 -13.58 11.12
N LEU A 128 5.22 -12.91 10.71
CA LEU A 128 5.16 -11.54 10.21
C LEU A 128 4.39 -11.52 8.87
N GLU A 129 3.26 -10.83 8.84
CA GLU A 129 2.46 -10.61 7.64
C GLU A 129 3.00 -9.41 6.87
N LEU A 130 3.16 -8.26 7.52
CA LEU A 130 3.69 -7.08 6.86
C LEU A 130 4.50 -6.20 7.81
N SER A 131 5.39 -5.41 7.22
CA SER A 131 6.19 -4.38 7.89
C SER A 131 6.22 -3.12 7.05
N ALA A 132 6.02 -1.96 7.67
CA ALA A 132 5.97 -0.68 6.99
C ALA A 132 6.65 0.44 7.78
N GLU A 133 7.38 1.30 7.08
CA GLU A 133 7.97 2.52 7.62
C GLU A 133 7.01 3.70 7.49
N ILE A 134 6.74 4.37 8.61
CA ILE A 134 5.80 5.48 8.71
C ILE A 134 6.51 6.68 9.33
N LYS A 135 6.29 7.86 8.75
CA LYS A 135 6.81 9.13 9.24
C LYS A 135 5.72 10.19 9.18
N ASN A 136 5.47 10.86 10.31
CA ASN A 136 4.43 11.88 10.45
C ASN A 136 3.06 11.41 9.92
N GLY A 137 2.71 10.16 10.24
CA GLY A 137 1.48 9.49 9.84
C GLY A 137 1.37 9.09 8.38
N LEU A 138 2.43 9.22 7.58
CA LEU A 138 2.47 8.86 6.17
C LEU A 138 3.45 7.70 5.94
N LEU A 139 3.17 6.81 4.99
CA LEU A 139 4.15 5.83 4.53
C LEU A 139 5.38 6.56 3.95
N ASP A 140 6.56 6.27 4.49
CA ASP A 140 7.80 6.94 4.11
C ASP A 140 8.96 5.96 4.36
N GLY A 141 9.41 5.30 3.29
CA GLY A 141 10.32 4.17 3.36
C GLY A 141 9.72 2.90 2.77
N LYS A 142 10.10 1.74 3.30
CA LYS A 142 9.67 0.44 2.77
C LYS A 142 8.33 -0.01 3.34
N PHE A 143 7.57 -0.68 2.50
CA PHE A 143 6.45 -1.53 2.88
C PHE A 143 6.72 -2.92 2.31
N ILE A 144 6.62 -3.96 3.14
CA ILE A 144 6.88 -5.34 2.75
C ILE A 144 5.71 -6.18 3.24
N HIS A 145 5.11 -6.96 2.36
CA HIS A 145 4.11 -7.97 2.69
C HIS A 145 4.69 -9.34 2.39
N PHE A 146 4.58 -10.23 3.37
CA PHE A 146 5.04 -11.61 3.34
C PHE A 146 3.86 -12.55 3.06
N SER A 147 4.13 -13.79 2.72
CA SER A 147 3.12 -14.84 2.61
C SER A 147 2.90 -15.52 3.96
N ASP A 148 1.75 -16.18 4.13
CA ASP A 148 1.44 -17.06 5.27
C ASP A 148 1.99 -18.48 5.10
N SER A 149 2.47 -18.82 3.89
CA SER A 149 3.15 -20.07 3.57
C SER A 149 4.02 -19.94 2.32
N PHE A 150 4.86 -20.93 2.06
CA PHE A 150 5.68 -21.02 0.86
C PHE A 150 5.24 -22.21 0.00
N GLN A 151 5.12 -22.01 -1.31
CA GLN A 151 4.74 -23.06 -2.25
C GLN A 151 5.82 -23.21 -3.30
N LYS A 152 6.37 -24.40 -3.54
CA LYS A 152 7.40 -24.60 -4.57
C LYS A 152 7.02 -25.69 -5.55
N ALA A 153 7.16 -25.41 -6.84
CA ALA A 153 7.11 -26.44 -7.87
C ALA A 153 8.40 -27.28 -7.86
N LEU A 154 8.28 -28.59 -7.64
CA LEU A 154 9.36 -29.57 -7.73
C LEU A 154 8.88 -30.75 -8.59
N ASP A 155 9.59 -31.05 -9.68
CA ASP A 155 9.27 -32.15 -10.60
C ASP A 155 7.80 -32.17 -11.09
N GLY A 156 7.24 -30.99 -11.36
CA GLY A 156 5.86 -30.83 -11.81
C GLY A 156 4.81 -30.97 -10.70
N LYS A 157 5.21 -31.08 -9.43
CA LYS A 157 4.32 -31.10 -8.26
C LYS A 157 4.48 -29.84 -7.44
N CYS A 158 3.38 -29.26 -6.95
CA CYS A 158 3.42 -28.17 -5.97
C CYS A 158 3.62 -28.76 -4.57
N ILE A 159 4.66 -28.29 -3.86
CA ILE A 159 4.96 -28.65 -2.47
C ILE A 159 4.69 -27.44 -1.59
N HIS A 160 3.90 -27.63 -0.54
CA HIS A 160 3.54 -26.58 0.42
C HIS A 160 4.39 -26.68 1.69
N PHE A 161 5.01 -25.57 2.06
CA PHE A 161 5.84 -25.40 3.25
C PHE A 161 5.14 -24.38 4.17
N PRO A 162 4.29 -24.86 5.11
CA PRO A 162 3.47 -23.97 5.94
C PRO A 162 4.29 -23.10 6.90
N ASP A 163 5.54 -23.48 7.20
CA ASP A 163 6.40 -22.78 8.16
C ASP A 163 7.49 -21.91 7.51
N LEU A 164 7.42 -21.71 6.19
CA LEU A 164 8.36 -20.86 5.47
C LEU A 164 7.60 -19.70 4.83
N PHE A 165 8.10 -18.49 5.06
CA PHE A 165 7.47 -17.25 4.57
C PHE A 165 8.41 -16.55 3.60
N GLN A 166 7.85 -15.86 2.62
CA GLN A 166 8.60 -15.11 1.62
C GLN A 166 7.93 -13.78 1.32
N LYS A 167 8.68 -12.84 0.74
CA LYS A 167 8.09 -11.59 0.25
C LYS A 167 7.09 -11.89 -0.86
N VAL A 168 5.89 -11.36 -0.73
CA VAL A 168 4.85 -11.34 -1.78
C VAL A 168 4.96 -10.07 -2.59
N ARG A 169 5.18 -8.94 -1.90
CA ARG A 169 5.34 -7.62 -2.52
C ARG A 169 6.15 -6.70 -1.63
N GLU A 170 6.93 -5.83 -2.26
CA GLU A 170 7.68 -4.77 -1.63
C GLU A 170 7.39 -3.47 -2.38
N PHE A 171 6.93 -2.46 -1.64
CA PHE A 171 6.72 -1.11 -2.13
C PHE A 171 7.71 -0.17 -1.46
N SER A 172 7.99 0.92 -2.16
CA SER A 172 8.79 2.02 -1.65
C SER A 172 7.92 3.27 -1.68
N PHE A 173 7.93 4.03 -0.60
CA PHE A 173 7.09 5.20 -0.39
C PHE A 173 7.93 6.42 -0.05
N LEU A 174 7.41 7.59 -0.41
CA LEU A 174 7.92 8.89 0.02
C LEU A 174 6.72 9.79 0.30
N ALA A 175 6.59 10.24 1.55
CA ALA A 175 5.52 11.14 1.99
C ALA A 175 4.10 10.68 1.59
N GLY A 176 3.80 9.39 1.74
CA GLY A 176 2.48 8.78 1.49
C GLY A 176 2.24 8.34 0.05
N GLU A 177 3.17 8.61 -0.86
CA GLU A 177 3.07 8.27 -2.28
C GLU A 177 4.08 7.18 -2.69
N ARG A 178 3.69 6.30 -3.61
CA ARG A 178 4.63 5.30 -4.16
C ARG A 178 5.81 6.03 -4.84
N HIS A 179 7.03 5.69 -4.45
CA HIS A 179 8.24 6.33 -4.95
C HIS A 179 9.41 5.35 -4.93
N GLY A 180 10.05 5.17 -6.09
CA GLY A 180 11.12 4.19 -6.28
C GLY A 180 10.61 2.83 -6.76
N LEU A 181 11.35 1.78 -6.44
CA LEU A 181 11.10 0.44 -6.96
C LEU A 181 9.99 -0.27 -6.17
N THR A 182 9.03 -0.81 -6.91
CA THR A 182 8.08 -1.82 -6.47
C THR A 182 8.49 -3.17 -7.04
N THR A 183 8.41 -4.21 -6.22
CA THR A 183 8.72 -5.59 -6.59
C THR A 183 7.59 -6.50 -6.15
N ILE A 184 7.12 -7.38 -7.02
CA ILE A 184 6.09 -8.39 -6.72
C ILE A 184 6.65 -9.77 -7.05
N TYR A 185 6.28 -10.77 -6.25
CA TYR A 185 6.74 -12.15 -6.37
C TYR A 185 5.57 -13.11 -6.61
N TYR A 186 5.88 -14.25 -7.23
CA TYR A 186 4.99 -15.40 -7.29
C TYR A 186 4.97 -16.14 -5.95
N PRO A 187 3.95 -16.99 -5.67
CA PRO A 187 3.87 -17.79 -4.44
C PRO A 187 5.09 -18.69 -4.16
N ASP A 188 5.88 -18.97 -5.19
CA ASP A 188 7.13 -19.73 -5.11
C ASP A 188 8.41 -18.91 -5.03
N GLY A 189 8.26 -17.60 -4.91
CA GLY A 189 9.34 -16.66 -4.62
C GLY A 189 10.07 -16.18 -5.86
N ARG A 190 9.70 -16.70 -7.04
CA ARG A 190 10.18 -16.16 -8.30
C ARG A 190 9.69 -14.73 -8.48
N LEU A 191 10.54 -13.92 -9.11
CA LEU A 191 10.20 -12.53 -9.43
C LEU A 191 9.03 -12.49 -10.40
N LYS A 192 7.94 -11.80 -10.05
CA LYS A 192 6.75 -11.63 -10.89
C LYS A 192 6.83 -10.33 -11.68
N SER A 193 7.08 -9.22 -11.01
CA SER A 193 7.24 -7.94 -11.67
C SER A 193 8.12 -6.96 -10.90
N THR A 194 8.71 -6.02 -11.65
CA THR A 194 9.30 -4.80 -11.09
C THR A 194 8.75 -3.58 -11.79
N THR A 195 8.46 -2.53 -11.02
CA THR A 195 7.86 -1.29 -11.51
C THR A 195 8.50 -0.10 -10.80
N TYR A 196 8.95 0.89 -11.55
CA TYR A 196 9.43 2.15 -11.00
C TYR A 196 8.30 3.19 -10.87
N TRP A 197 8.30 3.89 -9.74
CA TRP A 197 7.34 4.92 -9.40
C TRP A 197 8.04 6.24 -9.10
N HIS A 198 7.41 7.34 -9.49
CA HIS A 198 7.81 8.69 -9.11
C HIS A 198 6.58 9.45 -8.60
N GLN A 199 6.47 9.60 -7.28
CA GLN A 199 5.38 10.34 -6.62
C GLN A 199 3.98 9.87 -7.05
N GLY A 200 3.72 8.56 -6.92
CA GLY A 200 2.45 7.93 -7.26
C GLY A 200 2.26 7.65 -8.75
N ILE A 201 3.18 8.10 -9.62
CA ILE A 201 3.10 7.93 -11.07
C ILE A 201 4.07 6.84 -11.54
N ARG A 202 3.58 5.91 -12.38
CA ARG A 202 4.39 4.85 -12.99
C ARG A 202 5.34 5.47 -14.02
N GLU A 203 6.64 5.21 -13.90
CA GLU A 203 7.68 5.87 -14.69
C GLU A 203 8.79 4.87 -15.05
N GLY A 204 9.22 4.83 -16.31
CA GLY A 204 10.30 3.96 -16.76
C GLY A 204 9.87 2.52 -17.07
N GLY A 205 10.82 1.59 -16.95
CA GLY A 205 10.62 0.18 -17.33
C GLY A 205 9.83 -0.61 -16.29
N VAL A 206 8.82 -1.33 -16.76
CA VAL A 206 8.07 -2.35 -16.04
C VAL A 206 8.45 -3.70 -16.61
N PHE A 207 9.02 -4.55 -15.77
CA PHE A 207 9.46 -5.90 -16.15
C PHE A 207 8.45 -6.89 -15.61
N ARG A 208 7.92 -7.77 -16.47
CA ARG A 208 7.00 -8.84 -16.07
C ARG A 208 7.49 -10.19 -16.53
N TYR A 209 7.56 -11.12 -15.60
CA TYR A 209 7.98 -12.50 -15.86
C TYR A 209 6.75 -13.38 -15.87
N SER A 210 6.65 -14.32 -16.80
CA SER A 210 5.58 -15.32 -16.77
C SER A 210 5.67 -16.24 -15.54
N ASP A 211 4.53 -16.78 -15.14
CA ASP A 211 4.42 -17.71 -14.00
C ASP A 211 4.96 -19.11 -14.33
N ASP A 212 5.19 -19.43 -15.60
CA ASP A 212 5.86 -20.68 -15.95
C ASP A 212 7.35 -20.65 -15.59
N LEU A 213 7.96 -21.82 -15.39
CA LEU A 213 9.36 -21.94 -14.95
C LEU A 213 10.38 -21.32 -15.91
N THR A 214 10.01 -21.02 -17.17
CA THR A 214 10.89 -20.34 -18.12
C THR A 214 10.97 -18.83 -17.92
N GLN A 215 10.05 -18.24 -17.14
CA GLN A 215 9.99 -16.82 -16.79
C GLN A 215 10.21 -15.88 -17.99
N LYS A 216 9.39 -16.04 -19.04
CA LYS A 216 9.44 -15.15 -20.21
C LYS A 216 9.22 -13.70 -19.77
N LEU A 217 10.13 -12.83 -20.18
CA LEU A 217 10.11 -11.42 -19.81
C LEU A 217 9.36 -10.60 -20.85
N LYS A 218 8.38 -9.81 -20.41
CA LYS A 218 7.81 -8.69 -21.15
C LYS A 218 8.25 -7.39 -20.49
N ILE A 219 8.58 -6.39 -21.30
CA ILE A 219 9.01 -5.08 -20.82
C ILE A 219 8.03 -4.04 -21.33
N TYR A 220 7.50 -3.21 -20.45
CA TYR A 220 6.64 -2.08 -20.78
C TYR A 220 7.34 -0.80 -20.35
N PHE A 221 7.25 0.26 -21.14
CA PHE A 221 7.89 1.53 -20.81
C PHE A 221 6.82 2.60 -20.60
N TYR A 222 6.84 3.17 -19.41
CA TYR A 222 5.92 4.22 -19.00
C TYR A 222 6.62 5.57 -18.96
N LYS A 223 5.89 6.63 -19.34
CA LYS A 223 6.30 8.02 -19.15
C LYS A 223 5.10 8.81 -18.65
N GLU A 224 5.24 9.48 -17.51
CA GLU A 224 4.15 10.26 -16.90
C GLU A 224 2.87 9.42 -16.71
N GLY A 225 3.03 8.14 -16.32
CA GLY A 225 1.93 7.22 -16.08
C GLY A 225 1.16 6.79 -17.33
N LYS A 226 1.72 7.00 -18.52
CA LYS A 226 1.17 6.50 -19.80
C LYS A 226 2.10 5.45 -20.38
N LEU A 227 1.54 4.36 -20.87
CA LEU A 227 2.29 3.39 -21.65
C LEU A 227 2.78 4.08 -22.94
N ASN A 228 4.08 3.98 -23.19
CA ASN A 228 4.73 4.57 -24.34
C ASN A 228 5.09 3.49 -25.37
N GLU A 229 5.68 2.37 -24.92
CA GLU A 229 6.06 1.24 -25.76
C GLU A 229 6.14 -0.06 -24.93
N PHE A 230 6.13 -1.22 -25.60
CA PHE A 230 6.38 -2.50 -24.94
C PHE A 230 7.14 -3.47 -25.86
N SER A 231 7.93 -4.36 -25.26
CA SER A 231 8.63 -5.47 -25.90
C SER A 231 8.09 -6.80 -25.38
N LYS A 232 7.93 -7.76 -26.30
CA LYS A 232 7.55 -9.15 -26.01
C LYS A 232 8.75 -10.09 -26.03
#